data_AF-A0AAV2J412-F1
#
_entry.id   AF-A0AAV2J412-F1
#
_cell.length_a   1.000
_cell.length_b   1.000
_cell.length_c   1.000
_cell.angle_alpha   90.00
_cell.angle_beta   90.00
_cell.angle_gamma   90.00
#
_symmetry.space_group_name_H-M   'P 1'
#
loop_
_entity.id
_entity.type
_entity.pdbx_description
1 polymer ?
#
loop_
_entity_poly.entity_id
_entity_poly.type
_entity_poly.pdbx_seq_one_letter_code
_entity_poly.pdbx_strand_id
1 'polypeptide(L)'
;MEEEFSMPAKPKPQRDPLLELVSLQKASGCWELEPELAKTLSQTSQDLQDKRPSMANKEVWATIVALVWLHGLKADAKDEWELLVMKAATWLRSQNAAGLSECVEAANALLGCSVQKDALGL
;
A
#
# COMPACT_ATOMS: atom_id res chain seq x y z
N MET A 1 -14.73 -48.55 5.41
CA MET A 1 -14.19 -47.54 4.49
C MET A 1 -14.61 -46.21 5.08
N GLU A 2 -13.63 -45.47 5.57
CA GLU A 2 -13.83 -44.30 6.44
C GLU A 2 -14.46 -43.16 5.63
N GLU A 3 -15.59 -42.63 6.11
CA GLU A 3 -16.18 -41.41 5.55
C GLU A 3 -15.33 -40.22 5.98
N GLU A 4 -14.55 -39.67 5.04
CA GLU A 4 -13.83 -38.41 5.24
C GLU A 4 -14.85 -37.28 5.47
N PHE A 5 -15.00 -36.89 6.74
CA PHE A 5 -15.63 -35.63 7.13
C PHE A 5 -14.79 -34.45 6.62
N SER A 6 -15.07 -34.00 5.40
CA SER A 6 -14.56 -32.73 4.88
C SER A 6 -15.16 -31.58 5.71
N MET A 7 -14.36 -31.04 6.62
CA MET A 7 -14.75 -29.87 7.41
C MET A 7 -14.84 -28.63 6.52
N PRO A 8 -15.91 -27.83 6.59
CA PRO A 8 -15.95 -26.55 5.89
C PRO A 8 -14.84 -25.65 6.44
N ALA A 9 -14.00 -25.11 5.56
CA ALA A 9 -12.96 -24.16 5.93
C ALA A 9 -13.61 -22.97 6.67
N LYS A 10 -13.27 -22.80 7.96
CA LYS A 10 -13.74 -21.66 8.74
C LYS A 10 -13.35 -20.36 8.02
N PRO A 11 -14.24 -19.36 7.91
CA PRO A 11 -13.87 -18.06 7.37
C PRO A 11 -12.67 -17.56 8.15
N LYS A 12 -11.54 -17.33 7.48
CA LYS A 12 -10.39 -16.70 8.13
C LYS A 12 -10.88 -15.35 8.67
N PRO A 13 -10.63 -15.00 9.95
CA PRO A 13 -11.01 -13.70 10.47
C PRO A 13 -10.44 -12.64 9.52
N GLN A 14 -11.31 -11.79 8.99
CA GLN A 14 -10.91 -10.68 8.15
C GLN A 14 -10.05 -9.77 9.03
N ARG A 15 -8.74 -9.79 8.81
CA ARG A 15 -7.83 -8.89 9.49
C ARG A 15 -8.17 -7.46 9.07
N ASP A 16 -8.03 -6.55 10.03
CA ASP A 16 -8.18 -5.14 9.75
C ASP A 16 -7.18 -4.72 8.65
N PRO A 17 -7.62 -4.04 7.58
CA PRO A 17 -6.75 -3.66 6.47
C PRO A 17 -5.58 -2.76 6.89
N LEU A 18 -5.75 -1.89 7.89
CA LEU A 18 -4.66 -1.04 8.36
C LEU A 18 -3.59 -1.88 9.05
N LEU A 19 -3.98 -2.82 9.91
CA LEU A 19 -3.05 -3.75 10.54
C LEU A 19 -2.33 -4.64 9.53
N GLU A 20 -3.03 -5.10 8.48
CA GLU A 20 -2.39 -5.87 7.41
C GLU A 20 -1.35 -5.00 6.68
N LEU A 21 -1.69 -3.75 6.32
CA LEU A 21 -0.75 -2.83 5.67
C LEU A 21 0.50 -2.57 6.53
N VAL A 22 0.31 -2.36 7.85
CA VAL A 22 1.40 -2.20 8.82
C VAL A 22 2.32 -3.42 8.80
N SER A 23 1.76 -4.63 8.79
CA SER A 23 2.53 -5.88 8.79
C SER A 23 3.36 -6.10 7.52
N LEU A 24 2.94 -5.48 6.41
CA LEU A 24 3.62 -5.58 5.12
C LEU A 24 4.78 -4.58 4.97
N GLN A 25 4.89 -3.58 5.85
CA GLN A 25 6.00 -2.62 5.75
C GLN A 25 7.33 -3.29 6.10
N LYS A 26 8.31 -3.17 5.21
CA LYS A 26 9.66 -3.69 5.45
C LYS A 26 10.38 -2.88 6.53
N ALA A 27 11.43 -3.48 7.09
CA ALA A 27 12.29 -2.80 8.05
C ALA A 27 12.94 -1.51 7.51
N SER A 28 13.05 -1.37 6.18
CA SER A 28 13.49 -0.15 5.49
C SER A 28 12.44 0.97 5.47
N GLY A 29 11.16 0.66 5.63
CA GLY A 29 10.04 1.60 5.50
C GLY A 29 9.28 1.51 4.18
N CYS A 30 9.72 0.69 3.22
CA CYS A 30 9.03 0.50 1.95
C CYS A 30 8.02 -0.65 1.99
N TRP A 31 7.21 -0.71 0.93
CA TRP A 31 6.42 -1.89 0.57
C TRP A 31 6.90 -2.46 -0.76
N GLU A 32 6.59 -3.74 -0.96
CA GLU A 32 6.82 -4.45 -2.22
C GLU A 32 5.49 -4.63 -2.95
N LEU A 33 5.56 -4.75 -4.28
CA LEU A 33 4.39 -4.92 -5.14
C LEU A 33 3.86 -6.36 -5.11
N GLU A 34 3.44 -6.81 -3.93
CA GLU A 34 2.98 -8.17 -3.66
C GLU A 34 1.43 -8.27 -3.70
N PRO A 35 0.88 -9.47 -3.96
CA PRO A 35 -0.57 -9.70 -3.96
C PRO A 35 -1.26 -9.28 -2.65
N GLU A 36 -0.60 -9.46 -1.51
CA GLU A 36 -1.10 -9.08 -0.19
C GLU A 36 -1.28 -7.57 -0.06
N LEU A 37 -0.37 -6.79 -0.65
CA LEU A 37 -0.50 -5.34 -0.71
C LEU A 37 -1.73 -4.96 -1.55
N ALA A 38 -1.85 -5.48 -2.77
CA ALA A 38 -2.99 -5.20 -3.64
C ALA A 38 -4.31 -5.51 -2.94
N LYS A 39 -4.40 -6.70 -2.32
CA LYS A 39 -5.57 -7.13 -1.56
C LYS A 39 -5.90 -6.17 -0.40
N THR A 40 -4.90 -5.74 0.36
CA THR A 40 -5.07 -4.81 1.49
C THR A 40 -5.65 -3.48 1.03
N LEU A 41 -5.19 -3.01 -0.13
CA LEU A 41 -5.62 -1.75 -0.74
C LEU A 41 -6.96 -1.88 -1.50
N SER A 42 -7.60 -3.05 -1.47
CA SER A 42 -8.80 -3.38 -2.26
C SER A 42 -8.60 -3.17 -3.77
N GLN A 43 -7.39 -3.47 -4.27
CA GLN A 43 -7.00 -3.43 -5.68
C GLN A 43 -6.59 -4.82 -6.17
N THR A 44 -6.45 -5.01 -7.48
CA THR A 44 -5.81 -6.20 -8.03
C THR A 44 -4.32 -5.98 -8.29
N SER A 45 -3.52 -7.05 -8.27
CA SER A 45 -2.09 -6.96 -8.65
C SER A 45 -1.90 -6.49 -10.09
N GLN A 46 -2.88 -6.70 -10.96
CA GLN A 46 -2.87 -6.23 -12.34
C GLN A 46 -3.07 -4.71 -12.38
N ASP A 47 -4.07 -4.17 -11.67
CA ASP A 47 -4.30 -2.73 -11.59
C ASP A 47 -3.07 -1.98 -11.07
N LEU A 48 -2.44 -2.53 -10.02
CA LEU A 48 -1.20 -1.96 -9.49
C LEU A 48 -0.07 -1.98 -10.52
N GLN A 49 0.03 -3.00 -11.37
CA GLN A 49 1.07 -3.05 -12.40
C GLN A 49 0.77 -2.13 -13.58
N ASP A 50 -0.48 -2.08 -14.03
CA ASP A 50 -0.91 -1.32 -15.20
C ASP A 50 -0.91 0.20 -14.95
N LYS A 51 -1.16 0.62 -13.71
CA LYS A 51 -1.14 2.04 -13.33
C LYS A 51 0.22 2.55 -12.88
N ARG A 52 1.23 1.67 -12.74
CA ARG A 52 2.58 2.08 -12.35
C ARG A 52 3.21 2.93 -13.46
N PRO A 53 3.71 4.14 -13.17
CA PRO A 53 4.51 4.90 -14.13
C PRO A 53 5.73 4.12 -14.61
N SER A 54 6.03 4.19 -15.91
CA SER A 54 7.06 3.36 -16.56
C SER A 54 8.45 3.54 -15.95
N MET A 55 8.78 4.76 -15.51
CA MET A 55 10.06 5.14 -14.91
C MET A 55 10.14 4.85 -13.40
N ALA A 56 9.03 4.52 -12.75
CA ALA A 56 8.99 4.33 -11.31
C ALA A 56 9.44 2.93 -10.92
N ASN A 57 10.37 2.81 -9.96
CA ASN A 57 10.69 1.51 -9.37
C ASN A 57 9.45 0.91 -8.68
N LYS A 58 9.32 -0.43 -8.70
CA LYS A 58 8.22 -1.18 -8.07
C LYS A 58 8.07 -0.86 -6.59
N GLU A 59 9.16 -0.80 -5.81
CA GLU A 59 9.06 -0.48 -4.38
C GLU A 59 8.67 0.99 -4.15
N VAL A 60 9.16 1.91 -4.99
CA VAL A 60 8.77 3.33 -4.95
C VAL A 60 7.28 3.46 -5.20
N TRP A 61 6.78 2.82 -6.26
CA TRP A 61 5.37 2.79 -6.60
C TRP A 61 4.52 2.18 -5.48
N ALA A 62 4.85 0.97 -5.02
CA ALA A 62 4.14 0.29 -3.94
C ALA A 62 4.06 1.15 -2.68
N THR A 63 5.17 1.81 -2.32
CA THR A 63 5.24 2.70 -1.15
C THR A 63 4.35 3.93 -1.34
N ILE A 64 4.34 4.56 -2.52
CA ILE A 64 3.49 5.73 -2.79
C ILE A 64 2.01 5.36 -2.75
N VAL A 65 1.61 4.22 -3.33
CA VAL A 65 0.21 3.77 -3.28
C VAL A 65 -0.22 3.51 -1.84
N ALA A 66 0.61 2.87 -1.02
CA ALA A 66 0.34 2.66 0.41
C ALA A 66 0.17 3.99 1.16
N LEU A 67 1.05 4.97 0.89
CA LEU A 67 0.98 6.30 1.49
C LEU A 67 -0.30 7.05 1.09
N VAL A 68 -0.68 7.04 -0.19
CA VAL A 68 -1.92 7.66 -0.66
C VAL A 68 -3.14 6.99 -0.01
N TRP A 69 -3.13 5.66 0.12
CA TRP A 69 -4.22 4.93 0.78
C TRP A 69 -4.37 5.33 2.26
N LEU A 70 -3.27 5.44 3.00
CA LEU A 70 -3.28 5.87 4.41
C LEU A 70 -3.88 7.27 4.56
N HIS A 71 -3.38 8.23 3.77
CA HIS A 71 -3.84 9.61 3.83
C HIS A 71 -5.24 9.83 3.28
N GLY A 72 -5.64 9.10 2.24
CA GLY A 72 -6.92 9.29 1.55
C GLY A 72 -8.07 8.47 2.12
N LEU A 73 -7.79 7.24 2.58
CA LEU A 73 -8.83 6.27 2.96
C LEU A 73 -8.77 5.84 4.43
N LYS A 74 -7.71 6.20 5.17
CA LYS A 74 -7.55 5.95 6.61
C LYS A 74 -7.24 7.22 7.42
N ALA A 75 -7.65 8.38 6.92
CA ALA A 75 -7.38 9.67 7.55
C ALA A 75 -7.89 9.79 9.01
N ASP A 76 -8.94 9.04 9.34
CA ASP A 76 -9.57 8.95 10.66
C ASP A 76 -8.71 8.23 11.71
N ALA A 77 -7.77 7.40 11.28
CA ALA A 77 -6.88 6.62 12.14
C ALA A 77 -5.43 7.15 12.14
N LYS A 78 -5.23 8.45 11.89
CA LYS A 78 -3.90 9.04 11.67
C LYS A 78 -2.87 8.68 12.74
N ASP A 79 -3.26 8.75 14.01
CA ASP A 79 -2.38 8.48 15.15
C ASP A 79 -1.86 7.02 15.14
N GLU A 80 -2.56 6.10 14.48
CA GLU A 80 -2.17 4.69 14.37
C GLU A 80 -1.07 4.46 13.31
N TRP A 81 -0.96 5.33 12.30
CA TRP A 81 -0.07 5.10 11.15
C TRP A 81 0.93 6.23 10.87
N GLU A 82 0.91 7.34 11.60
CA GLU A 82 1.80 8.48 11.31
C GLU A 82 3.30 8.12 11.35
N LEU A 83 3.70 7.23 12.27
CA LEU A 83 5.08 6.74 12.35
C LEU A 83 5.46 5.86 11.15
N LEU A 84 4.48 5.09 10.65
CA LEU A 84 4.63 4.23 9.48
C LEU A 84 4.92 5.10 8.23
N VAL A 85 4.16 6.18 8.08
CA VAL A 85 4.34 7.17 7.01
C VAL A 85 5.67 7.89 7.13
N MET A 86 6.05 8.33 8.32
CA MET A 86 7.33 9.04 8.53
C MET A 86 8.53 8.20 8.07
N LYS A 87 8.51 6.90 8.37
CA LYS A 87 9.56 5.97 7.96
C LYS A 87 9.60 5.77 6.44
N ALA A 88 8.43 5.57 5.84
CA ALA A 88 8.28 5.41 4.39
C ALA A 88 8.71 6.66 3.62
N ALA A 89 8.33 7.84 4.08
CA ALA A 89 8.73 9.11 3.49
C ALA A 89 10.25 9.30 3.57
N THR A 90 10.86 8.97 4.70
CA THR A 90 12.33 9.01 4.86
C THR A 90 13.02 8.09 3.86
N TRP A 91 12.50 6.86 3.69
CA TRP A 91 13.03 5.92 2.69
C TRP A 91 12.84 6.42 1.26
N LEU A 92 11.69 6.98 0.90
CA LEU A 92 11.42 7.52 -0.44
C LEU A 92 12.36 8.67 -0.80
N ARG A 93 12.62 9.58 0.14
CA ARG A 93 13.59 10.68 -0.06
C ARG A 93 15.01 10.16 -0.33
N SER A 94 15.38 9.00 0.19
CA SER A 94 16.70 8.41 -0.06
C SER A 94 16.81 7.67 -1.40
N GLN A 95 15.71 7.45 -2.14
CA GLN A 95 15.75 6.70 -3.40
C GLN A 95 16.21 7.54 -4.61
N ASN A 96 16.31 8.87 -4.48
CA ASN A 96 16.58 9.80 -5.59
C ASN A 96 15.71 9.50 -6.84
N ALA A 97 14.46 9.09 -6.61
CA ALA A 97 13.58 8.59 -7.65
C ALA A 97 13.00 9.73 -8.48
N ALA A 98 13.17 9.66 -9.81
CA ALA A 98 12.43 10.51 -10.73
C ALA A 98 10.94 10.10 -10.78
N GLY A 99 10.06 11.05 -11.09
CA GLY A 99 8.63 10.74 -11.31
C GLY A 99 7.82 10.51 -10.03
N LEU A 100 8.28 10.95 -8.84
CA LEU A 100 7.50 10.87 -7.60
C LEU A 100 6.13 11.56 -7.75
N SER A 101 6.08 12.74 -8.38
CA SER A 101 4.81 13.45 -8.61
C SER A 101 3.86 12.64 -9.51
N GLU A 102 4.38 12.06 -10.60
CA GLU A 102 3.60 11.20 -11.50
C GLU A 102 3.08 9.96 -10.77
N CYS A 103 3.87 9.37 -9.86
CA CYS A 103 3.41 8.27 -9.02
C CYS A 103 2.29 8.70 -8.07
N VAL A 104 2.38 9.88 -7.46
CA VAL A 104 1.31 10.38 -6.57
C VAL A 104 0.03 10.61 -7.35
N GLU A 105 0.12 11.21 -8.55
CA GLU A 105 -1.03 11.41 -9.44
C GLU A 105 -1.66 10.09 -9.88
N ALA A 106 -0.84 9.13 -10.33
CA ALA A 106 -1.31 7.81 -10.75
C ALA A 106 -1.94 7.02 -9.59
N ALA A 107 -1.35 7.08 -8.38
CA ALA A 107 -1.88 6.44 -7.19
C ALA A 107 -3.21 7.06 -6.73
N ASN A 108 -3.32 8.38 -6.78
CA ASN A 108 -4.58 9.09 -6.52
C ASN A 108 -5.68 8.66 -7.50
N ALA A 109 -5.35 8.60 -8.80
CA ALA A 109 -6.30 8.15 -9.83
C ALA A 109 -6.73 6.69 -9.63
N LEU A 110 -5.80 5.81 -9.25
CA LEU A 110 -6.06 4.41 -8.94
C LEU A 110 -7.00 4.25 -7.72
N LEU A 111 -6.77 5.01 -6.66
CA LEU A 111 -7.50 4.89 -5.39
C LEU A 111 -8.71 5.82 -5.27
N GLY A 112 -8.99 6.64 -6.29
CA GLY A 112 -10.06 7.65 -6.24
C GLY A 112 -9.82 8.73 -5.18
N CYS A 113 -8.55 9.04 -4.88
CA CYS A 113 -8.11 9.98 -3.85
C CYS A 113 -7.61 11.30 -4.46
N SER A 114 -7.35 12.30 -3.60
CA SER A 114 -6.74 13.59 -4.00
C SER A 114 -5.71 14.07 -2.97
N VAL A 115 -4.77 13.19 -2.63
CA VAL A 115 -3.72 13.47 -1.64
C VAL A 115 -2.59 14.27 -2.29
N GLN A 116 -2.16 15.34 -1.62
CA GLN A 116 -1.03 16.17 -2.08
C GLN A 116 0.31 15.51 -1.77
N LYS A 117 1.31 15.73 -2.63
CA LYS A 117 2.67 15.19 -2.45
C LYS A 117 3.28 15.56 -1.08
N ASP A 118 3.12 16.81 -0.66
CA ASP A 118 3.62 17.31 0.61
C ASP A 118 2.97 16.61 1.82
N ALA A 119 1.71 16.18 1.69
CA ALA A 119 1.03 15.43 2.75
C ALA A 119 1.70 14.07 3.01
N LEU A 120 2.32 13.48 1.98
CA LEU A 120 3.10 12.24 2.09
C LEU A 120 4.50 12.48 2.67
N GLY A 121 4.85 13.73 2.97
CA GLY A 121 6.18 14.12 3.42
C GLY A 121 7.23 14.06 2.30
N LEU A 122 6.88 14.28 1.03
CA LEU A 122 7.80 14.15 -0.12
C LEU A 122 8.16 15.46 -0.79
#